data_AF-A0A1F5MGX0-F1
#
_entry.id   AF-A0A1F5MGX0-F1
#
_cell.length_a   1.000
_cell.length_b   1.000
_cell.length_c   1.000
_cell.angle_alpha   90.00
_cell.angle_beta   90.00
_cell.angle_gamma   90.00
#
_symmetry.space_group_name_H-M   'P 1'
#
loop_
_entity.id
_entity.type
_entity.pdbx_description
1 polymer ?
#
loop_
_entity_poly.entity_id
_entity_poly.type
_entity_poly.pdbx_seq_one_letter_code
_entity_poly.pdbx_strand_id
1 'polypeptide(L)'
;MLTKVLLLPLITFLVYALSNKGEGAHWNYFILTADAFLHGHLNILNPPSWLNELVFWKGFYYSVFPPMPAILLMPFVALFGINFYQPILSWLLGAFSVLLSYMVFCKVFNEKVAFWTSILYAFGTIQWFHAQVGSAWYLAHITSLFFLWLFLWEAFTKHRLIILGFFLGCAYLSRLPTIFALIFILVYFSKDFFSFHRFRIEINWKNALLFLFGLIPFLLINALYNYLRYGVISDIGYTLLPIFNEPWYKFGFLNINYVPIHLAEIFTAMPIIIGIFPYIIPSMFAMAIWFTTPAFILMIFARFRTKIAIASILTIIAIAIPSLLHGGNGFSQFGYRHTLDYMPFLLLLTASGMRDMVKWWTKLLIFLSILINFWGVIMISHLNKWGI
;
A
#
# COMPACT_ATOMS: atom_id res chain seq x y z
N MET A 1 13.58 2.84 -26.28
CA MET A 1 12.63 2.33 -25.26
C MET A 1 13.38 1.86 -24.01
N LEU A 2 14.35 0.95 -24.12
CA LEU A 2 15.11 0.38 -23.00
C LEU A 2 15.77 1.42 -22.06
N THR A 3 16.37 2.48 -22.62
CA THR A 3 17.07 3.52 -21.84
C THR A 3 16.11 4.34 -20.96
N LYS A 4 14.91 4.65 -21.47
CA LYS A 4 13.87 5.38 -20.70
C LYS A 4 13.31 4.51 -19.57
N VAL A 5 13.20 3.20 -19.80
CA VAL A 5 12.71 2.22 -18.82
C VAL A 5 13.67 2.08 -17.63
N LEU A 6 14.99 2.14 -17.86
CA LEU A 6 15.99 2.06 -16.78
C LEU A 6 16.20 3.38 -16.04
N LEU A 7 16.02 4.52 -16.70
CA LEU A 7 16.18 5.84 -16.06
C LEU A 7 15.05 6.15 -15.08
N LEU A 8 13.82 5.70 -15.33
CA LEU A 8 12.67 5.96 -14.46
C LEU A 8 12.87 5.50 -13.00
N PRO A 9 13.17 4.22 -12.71
CA PRO A 9 13.38 3.79 -11.33
C PRO A 9 14.61 4.45 -10.71
N LEU A 10 15.68 4.72 -11.47
CA LEU A 10 16.86 5.42 -10.94
C LEU A 10 16.52 6.84 -10.48
N ILE A 11 15.82 7.62 -11.33
CA ILE A 11 15.40 8.99 -10.99
C ILE A 11 14.44 8.96 -9.80
N THR A 12 13.46 8.07 -9.80
CA THR A 12 12.51 7.93 -8.68
C THR A 12 13.24 7.57 -7.39
N PHE A 13 14.18 6.62 -7.44
CA PHE A 13 15.00 6.25 -6.28
C PHE A 13 15.78 7.45 -5.73
N LEU A 14 16.46 8.19 -6.60
CA LEU A 14 17.24 9.37 -6.19
C LEU A 14 16.33 10.45 -5.58
N VAL A 15 15.15 10.71 -6.16
CA VAL A 15 14.19 11.67 -5.62
C VAL A 15 13.71 11.23 -4.24
N TYR A 16 13.37 9.95 -4.05
CA TYR A 16 12.94 9.43 -2.74
C TYR A 16 14.08 9.51 -1.71
N ALA A 17 15.29 9.10 -2.07
CA ALA A 17 16.45 9.18 -1.19
C ALA A 17 16.79 10.63 -0.78
N LEU A 18 16.77 11.58 -1.73
CA LEU A 18 17.08 12.99 -1.47
C LEU A 18 15.98 13.69 -0.66
N SER A 19 14.74 13.20 -0.76
CA SER A 19 13.59 13.71 -0.02
C SER A 19 13.62 13.33 1.46
N ASN A 20 14.29 12.23 1.80
CA ASN A 20 14.39 11.75 3.17
C ASN A 20 15.45 12.51 3.97
N LYS A 21 15.16 12.79 5.24
CA LYS A 21 16.01 13.50 6.21
C LYS A 21 16.26 12.69 7.49
N GLY A 22 16.10 11.38 7.44
CA GLY A 22 16.27 10.52 8.62
C GLY A 22 14.95 10.11 9.27
N GLU A 23 13.83 10.76 8.90
CA GLU A 23 12.53 10.43 9.47
C GLU A 23 12.12 8.99 9.14
N GLY A 24 11.34 8.37 10.03
CA GLY A 24 10.86 6.99 9.85
C GLY A 24 11.85 5.90 10.25
N ALA A 25 13.15 6.15 10.17
CA ALA A 25 14.19 5.12 10.36
C ALA A 25 14.22 4.51 11.76
N HIS A 26 13.80 5.24 12.79
CA HIS A 26 13.74 4.74 14.18
C HIS A 26 12.50 3.87 14.45
N TRP A 27 11.50 3.89 13.57
CA TRP A 27 10.33 3.00 13.60
C TRP A 27 10.63 1.68 12.87
N ASN A 28 11.69 1.00 13.32
CA ASN A 28 12.35 -0.12 12.64
C ASN A 28 11.87 -1.51 13.12
N TYR A 29 10.57 -1.65 13.40
CA TYR A 29 9.97 -2.92 13.84
C TYR A 29 10.37 -4.11 12.97
N PHE A 30 10.45 -3.91 11.65
CA PHE A 30 10.79 -4.97 10.71
C PHE A 30 12.26 -5.35 10.71
N ILE A 31 13.17 -4.43 11.03
CA ILE A 31 14.59 -4.76 11.20
C ILE A 31 14.76 -5.69 12.41
N LEU A 32 14.14 -5.36 13.54
CA LEU A 32 14.20 -6.18 14.75
C LEU A 32 13.49 -7.53 14.56
N THR A 33 12.40 -7.56 13.79
CA THR A 33 11.71 -8.80 13.44
C THR A 33 12.54 -9.67 12.49
N ALA A 34 13.21 -9.06 11.50
CA ALA A 34 14.11 -9.77 10.59
C ALA A 34 15.32 -10.36 11.33
N ASP A 35 15.89 -9.62 12.28
CA ASP A 35 16.95 -10.09 13.17
C ASP A 35 16.50 -11.29 14.00
N ALA A 36 15.30 -11.22 14.59
CA ALA A 36 14.73 -12.35 15.32
C ALA A 36 14.63 -13.62 14.45
N PHE A 37 14.12 -13.47 13.22
CA PHE A 37 14.01 -14.59 12.27
C PHE A 37 15.36 -15.21 11.94
N LEU A 38 16.41 -14.39 11.75
CA LEU A 38 17.77 -14.86 11.46
C LEU A 38 18.37 -15.64 12.64
N HIS A 39 17.96 -15.34 13.87
CA HIS A 39 18.40 -16.01 15.09
C HIS A 39 17.46 -17.14 15.55
N GLY A 40 16.48 -17.51 14.73
CA GLY A 40 15.60 -18.66 15.00
C GLY A 40 14.53 -18.42 16.05
N HIS A 41 14.19 -17.16 16.34
CA HIS A 41 13.12 -16.79 17.26
C HIS A 41 12.15 -15.77 16.65
N LEU A 42 11.00 -15.55 17.30
CA LEU A 42 9.96 -14.62 16.81
C LEU A 42 9.84 -13.38 17.69
N ASN A 43 10.40 -13.42 18.90
CA ASN A 43 10.35 -12.33 19.85
C ASN A 43 11.47 -11.31 19.57
N ILE A 44 11.16 -10.04 19.81
CA ILE A 44 12.13 -8.95 19.77
C ILE A 44 12.81 -8.89 21.14
N LEU A 45 14.14 -8.96 21.15
CA LEU A 45 14.95 -8.84 22.35
C LEU A 45 15.20 -7.36 22.65
N ASN A 46 14.99 -6.96 23.91
CA ASN A 46 15.23 -5.59 24.40
C ASN A 46 14.62 -4.49 23.49
N PRO A 47 13.30 -4.52 23.22
CA PRO A 47 12.70 -3.55 22.33
C PRO A 47 12.86 -2.12 22.88
N PRO A 48 13.19 -1.15 22.02
CA PRO A 48 13.19 0.24 22.42
C PRO A 48 11.83 0.70 22.93
N SER A 49 11.82 1.53 23.98
CA SER A 49 10.58 1.97 24.66
C SER A 49 9.64 2.80 23.80
N TRP A 50 10.14 3.43 22.73
CA TRP A 50 9.31 4.20 21.81
C TRP A 50 8.50 3.32 20.85
N LEU A 51 8.83 2.05 20.65
CA LEU A 51 8.09 1.13 19.79
C LEU A 51 6.79 0.67 20.46
N ASN A 52 5.72 1.43 20.24
CA ASN A 52 4.41 1.29 20.88
C ASN A 52 3.49 0.21 20.28
N GLU A 53 3.80 -0.35 19.11
CA GLU A 53 3.03 -1.43 18.46
C GLU A 53 3.66 -2.81 18.66
N LEU A 54 4.10 -3.07 19.90
CA LEU A 54 4.59 -4.37 20.34
C LEU A 54 3.61 -4.98 21.34
N VAL A 55 3.30 -6.26 21.14
CA VAL A 55 2.49 -7.05 22.07
C VAL A 55 3.41 -7.76 23.05
N PHE A 56 3.17 -7.55 24.35
CA PHE A 56 3.79 -8.34 25.38
C PHE A 56 2.94 -9.59 25.67
N TRP A 57 3.49 -10.77 25.39
CA TRP A 57 2.79 -12.04 25.57
C TRP A 57 3.73 -13.11 26.13
N LYS A 58 3.33 -13.74 27.24
CA LYS A 58 4.08 -14.80 27.93
C LYS A 58 5.57 -14.47 28.17
N GLY A 59 5.88 -13.22 28.55
CA GLY A 59 7.25 -12.80 28.86
C GLY A 59 8.06 -12.27 27.67
N PHE A 60 7.48 -12.24 26.47
CA PHE A 60 8.17 -11.84 25.24
C PHE A 60 7.43 -10.71 24.52
N TYR A 61 8.18 -9.90 23.77
CA TYR A 61 7.63 -8.85 22.91
C TYR A 61 7.58 -9.30 21.46
N TYR A 62 6.44 -9.08 20.80
CA TYR A 62 6.22 -9.42 19.41
C TYR A 62 5.73 -8.21 18.62
N SER A 63 6.28 -8.02 17.42
CA SER A 63 5.71 -7.06 16.47
C SER A 63 4.35 -7.53 16.00
N VAL A 64 3.34 -6.66 15.92
CA VAL A 64 2.01 -7.01 15.38
C VAL A 64 1.96 -7.11 13.86
N PHE A 65 2.96 -6.58 13.17
CA PHE A 65 2.89 -6.45 11.71
C PHE A 65 2.98 -7.81 10.99
N PRO A 66 2.32 -7.94 9.84
CA PRO A 66 2.56 -9.04 8.90
C PRO A 66 4.05 -9.13 8.48
N PRO A 67 4.61 -10.33 8.31
CA PRO A 67 6.05 -10.54 8.31
C PRO A 67 6.77 -10.24 6.98
N MET A 68 6.08 -10.01 5.86
CA MET A 68 6.73 -9.92 4.55
C MET A 68 7.81 -8.82 4.45
N PRO A 69 7.61 -7.60 4.99
CA PRO A 69 8.67 -6.58 4.96
C PRO A 69 9.90 -7.01 5.77
N ALA A 70 9.72 -7.72 6.89
CA ALA A 70 10.83 -8.31 7.66
C ALA A 70 11.55 -9.40 6.86
N ILE A 71 10.81 -10.29 6.17
CA ILE A 71 11.39 -11.34 5.31
C ILE A 71 12.27 -10.71 4.21
N LEU A 72 11.83 -9.62 3.58
CA LEU A 72 12.64 -8.91 2.58
C LEU A 72 13.85 -8.20 3.18
N LEU A 73 13.80 -7.81 4.46
CA LEU A 73 14.91 -7.19 5.18
C LEU A 73 15.95 -8.21 5.67
N MET A 74 15.59 -9.48 5.86
CA MET A 74 16.52 -10.53 6.34
C MET A 74 17.89 -10.52 5.64
N PRO A 75 18.01 -10.55 4.30
CA PRO A 75 19.33 -10.52 3.65
C PRO A 75 20.12 -9.24 3.94
N PHE A 76 19.46 -8.09 4.14
CA PHE A 76 20.15 -6.84 4.49
C PHE A 76 20.60 -6.84 5.95
N VAL A 77 19.75 -7.32 6.87
CA VAL A 77 20.10 -7.45 8.29
C VAL A 77 21.20 -8.48 8.50
N ALA A 78 21.22 -9.58 7.75
CA ALA A 78 22.31 -10.57 7.80
C ALA A 78 23.67 -9.98 7.38
N LEU A 79 23.68 -9.03 6.43
CA LEU A 79 24.92 -8.43 5.91
C LEU A 79 25.37 -7.18 6.67
N PHE A 80 24.43 -6.36 7.13
CA PHE A 80 24.68 -5.03 7.69
C PHE A 80 24.26 -4.90 9.17
N GLY A 81 23.67 -5.95 9.74
CA GLY A 81 23.14 -5.97 11.11
C GLY A 81 21.87 -5.13 11.28
N ILE A 82 21.43 -5.01 12.54
CA ILE A 82 20.25 -4.23 12.94
C ILE A 82 20.37 -2.72 12.72
N ASN A 83 21.56 -2.24 12.35
CA ASN A 83 21.81 -0.84 12.02
C ASN A 83 21.52 -0.52 10.54
N PHE A 84 21.08 -1.50 9.75
CA PHE A 84 20.70 -1.26 8.36
C PHE A 84 19.61 -0.19 8.26
N TYR A 85 19.81 0.77 7.36
CA TYR A 85 18.90 1.90 7.19
C TYR A 85 17.64 1.47 6.43
N GLN A 86 16.60 1.04 7.17
CA GLN A 86 15.33 0.51 6.65
C GLN A 86 14.73 1.30 5.47
N PRO A 87 14.73 2.65 5.45
CA PRO A 87 14.18 3.41 4.34
C PRO A 87 14.81 3.10 2.96
N ILE A 88 16.05 2.60 2.89
CA ILE A 88 16.68 2.16 1.63
C ILE A 88 15.81 1.13 0.92
N LEU A 89 15.31 0.12 1.65
CA LEU A 89 14.43 -0.89 1.05
C LEU A 89 13.13 -0.25 0.55
N SER A 90 12.57 0.70 1.31
CA SER A 90 11.37 1.44 0.91
C SER A 90 11.58 2.22 -0.38
N TRP A 91 12.71 2.92 -0.53
CA TRP A 91 13.04 3.66 -1.76
C TRP A 91 13.19 2.73 -2.96
N LEU A 92 13.89 1.60 -2.78
CA LEU A 92 14.07 0.59 -3.82
C LEU A 92 12.72 0.04 -4.27
N LEU A 93 11.92 -0.50 -3.34
CA LEU A 93 10.62 -1.08 -3.65
C LEU A 93 9.66 -0.04 -4.25
N GLY A 94 9.64 1.18 -3.74
CA GLY A 94 8.85 2.29 -4.28
C GLY A 94 9.25 2.64 -5.71
N ALA A 95 10.54 2.76 -5.99
CA ALA A 95 11.06 3.08 -7.32
C ALA A 95 10.79 1.95 -8.34
N PHE A 96 11.00 0.69 -7.96
CA PHE A 96 10.67 -0.45 -8.82
C PHE A 96 9.16 -0.60 -9.02
N SER A 97 8.34 -0.24 -8.02
CA SER A 97 6.88 -0.20 -8.19
C SER A 97 6.47 0.79 -9.29
N VAL A 98 7.14 1.95 -9.40
CA VAL A 98 6.89 2.92 -10.47
C VAL A 98 7.26 2.39 -11.84
N LEU A 99 8.37 1.66 -11.94
CA LEU A 99 8.73 0.97 -13.18
C LEU A 99 7.67 -0.08 -13.55
N LEU A 100 7.27 -0.92 -12.59
CA LEU A 100 6.27 -1.96 -12.82
C LEU A 100 4.92 -1.38 -13.22
N SER A 101 4.50 -0.27 -12.61
CA SER A 101 3.26 0.40 -12.98
C SER A 101 3.30 0.92 -14.42
N TYR A 102 4.42 1.52 -14.86
CA TYR A 102 4.62 1.90 -16.25
C TYR A 102 4.50 0.72 -17.20
N MET A 103 5.14 -0.41 -16.88
CA MET A 103 5.07 -1.63 -17.66
C MET A 103 3.63 -2.17 -17.75
N VAL A 104 2.91 -2.19 -16.63
CA VAL A 104 1.49 -2.58 -16.57
C VAL A 104 0.64 -1.65 -17.43
N PHE A 105 0.78 -0.34 -17.29
CA PHE A 105 -0.02 0.60 -18.08
C PHE A 105 0.28 0.49 -19.58
N CYS A 106 1.52 0.23 -19.98
CA CYS A 106 1.86 -0.03 -21.39
C CYS A 106 1.20 -1.29 -21.96
N LYS A 107 0.78 -2.24 -21.11
CA LYS A 107 0.03 -3.44 -21.56
C LYS A 107 -1.47 -3.16 -21.73
N VAL A 108 -1.98 -2.14 -21.06
CA VAL A 108 -3.42 -1.88 -20.96
C VAL A 108 -3.84 -0.65 -21.77
N PHE A 109 -2.98 0.35 -21.85
CA PHE A 109 -3.22 1.66 -22.45
C PHE A 109 -2.06 2.03 -23.38
N ASN A 110 -2.20 3.13 -24.13
CA ASN A 110 -1.09 3.64 -24.95
C ASN A 110 0.08 4.18 -24.09
N GLU A 111 1.26 4.24 -24.70
CA GLU A 111 2.51 4.65 -24.03
C GLU A 111 2.41 6.04 -23.39
N LYS A 112 1.65 6.97 -23.99
CA LYS A 112 1.51 8.34 -23.48
C LYS A 112 0.72 8.35 -22.17
N VAL A 113 -0.41 7.65 -22.11
CA VAL A 113 -1.18 7.49 -20.87
C VAL A 113 -0.36 6.71 -19.83
N ALA A 114 0.32 5.65 -20.25
CA ALA A 114 1.20 4.88 -19.37
C ALA A 114 2.28 5.75 -18.72
N PHE A 115 2.98 6.56 -19.51
CA PHE A 115 3.99 7.48 -19.01
C PHE A 115 3.41 8.47 -17.99
N TRP A 116 2.35 9.19 -18.35
CA TRP A 116 1.78 10.23 -17.48
C TRP A 116 1.16 9.67 -16.20
N THR A 117 0.48 8.52 -16.27
CA THR A 117 -0.05 7.85 -15.05
C THR A 117 1.07 7.31 -14.16
N SER A 118 2.20 6.88 -14.73
CA SER A 118 3.35 6.42 -13.93
C SER A 118 4.06 7.58 -13.25
N ILE A 119 4.19 8.72 -13.93
CA ILE A 119 4.68 9.96 -13.32
C ILE A 119 3.74 10.44 -12.20
N LEU A 120 2.43 10.37 -12.43
CA LEU A 120 1.42 10.62 -11.39
C LEU A 120 1.64 9.68 -10.19
N TYR A 121 1.78 8.39 -10.42
CA TYR A 121 2.02 7.43 -9.34
C TYR A 121 3.30 7.73 -8.56
N ALA A 122 4.40 8.02 -9.28
CA ALA A 122 5.71 8.27 -8.71
C ALA A 122 5.74 9.49 -7.79
N PHE A 123 5.13 10.59 -8.21
CA PHE A 123 5.35 11.90 -7.58
C PHE A 123 4.06 12.66 -7.26
N GLY A 124 2.93 12.28 -7.86
CA GLY A 124 1.64 12.94 -7.64
C GLY A 124 0.69 12.13 -6.77
N THR A 125 1.14 11.09 -6.09
CA THR A 125 0.37 10.38 -5.07
C THR A 125 1.12 10.34 -3.76
N ILE A 126 0.41 10.04 -2.68
CA ILE A 126 0.99 9.94 -1.33
C ILE A 126 2.07 8.85 -1.21
N GLN A 127 2.21 7.98 -2.23
CA GLN A 127 3.30 7.03 -2.30
C GLN A 127 4.67 7.70 -2.18
N TRP A 128 4.90 8.88 -2.76
CA TRP A 128 6.21 9.54 -2.64
C TRP A 128 6.57 9.75 -1.17
N PHE A 129 5.68 10.36 -0.40
CA PHE A 129 5.91 10.59 1.02
C PHE A 129 6.13 9.26 1.78
N HIS A 130 5.33 8.24 1.52
CA HIS A 130 5.42 6.96 2.23
C HIS A 130 6.71 6.20 1.88
N ALA A 131 7.05 6.16 0.59
CA ALA A 131 8.27 5.55 0.09
C ALA A 131 9.49 6.20 0.70
N GLN A 132 9.54 7.54 0.68
CA GLN A 132 10.70 8.27 1.17
C GLN A 132 10.86 8.12 2.69
N VAL A 133 9.80 8.22 3.51
CA VAL A 133 9.91 8.09 4.97
C VAL A 133 10.31 6.66 5.38
N GLY A 134 9.69 5.64 4.79
CA GLY A 134 10.09 4.24 5.03
C GLY A 134 9.99 3.74 6.48
N SER A 135 9.13 4.34 7.30
CA SER A 135 8.76 3.81 8.64
C SER A 135 8.10 2.43 8.51
N ALA A 136 7.95 1.67 9.60
CA ALA A 136 7.28 0.36 9.51
C ALA A 136 5.86 0.44 8.91
N TRP A 137 5.03 1.40 9.34
CA TRP A 137 3.68 1.56 8.76
C TRP A 137 3.73 1.78 7.24
N TYR A 138 4.70 2.57 6.77
CA TYR A 138 4.79 2.92 5.36
C TYR A 138 5.48 1.85 4.53
N LEU A 139 6.55 1.24 5.02
CA LEU A 139 7.23 0.14 4.36
C LEU A 139 6.28 -1.04 4.13
N ALA A 140 5.35 -1.31 5.05
CA ALA A 140 4.30 -2.30 4.85
C ALA A 140 3.45 -2.01 3.60
N HIS A 141 2.97 -0.77 3.47
CA HIS A 141 2.21 -0.33 2.28
C HIS A 141 3.05 -0.39 1.00
N ILE A 142 4.30 0.09 1.03
CA ILE A 142 5.20 0.10 -0.14
C ILE A 142 5.55 -1.32 -0.60
N THR A 143 5.79 -2.23 0.34
CA THR A 143 6.03 -3.65 0.04
C THR A 143 4.79 -4.28 -0.59
N SER A 144 3.61 -4.00 -0.04
CA SER A 144 2.36 -4.48 -0.60
C SER A 144 2.11 -3.96 -2.02
N LEU A 145 2.38 -2.67 -2.27
CA LEU A 145 2.25 -2.05 -3.58
C LEU A 145 3.16 -2.70 -4.62
N PHE A 146 4.42 -2.96 -4.26
CA PHE A 146 5.37 -3.65 -5.12
C PHE A 146 4.82 -5.01 -5.58
N PHE A 147 4.30 -5.81 -4.65
CA PHE A 147 3.70 -7.10 -4.97
C PHE A 147 2.37 -7.00 -5.73
N LEU A 148 1.54 -5.99 -5.47
CA LEU A 148 0.32 -5.73 -6.25
C LEU A 148 0.65 -5.33 -7.70
N TRP A 149 1.74 -4.60 -7.94
CA TRP A 149 2.18 -4.30 -9.30
C TRP A 149 2.76 -5.53 -10.01
N LEU A 150 3.52 -6.39 -9.30
CA LEU A 150 3.96 -7.67 -9.84
C LEU A 150 2.78 -8.58 -10.18
N PHE A 151 1.77 -8.61 -9.31
CA PHE A 151 0.50 -9.30 -9.53
C PHE A 151 -0.21 -8.81 -10.79
N LEU A 152 -0.38 -7.50 -10.96
CA LEU A 152 -1.00 -6.93 -12.17
C LEU A 152 -0.13 -7.17 -13.41
N TRP A 153 1.19 -7.07 -13.31
CA TRP A 153 2.10 -7.36 -14.41
C TRP A 153 1.98 -8.80 -14.88
N GLU A 154 1.98 -9.76 -13.95
CA GLU A 154 1.75 -11.16 -14.27
C GLU A 154 0.37 -11.36 -14.89
N ALA A 155 -0.66 -10.68 -14.37
CA ALA A 155 -2.04 -10.81 -14.81
C ALA A 155 -2.23 -10.39 -16.28
N PHE A 156 -1.59 -9.30 -16.68
CA PHE A 156 -1.68 -8.74 -18.04
C PHE A 156 -0.61 -9.27 -19.01
N THR A 157 0.25 -10.20 -18.59
CA THR A 157 1.30 -10.76 -19.45
C THR A 157 1.22 -12.27 -19.59
N LYS A 158 1.92 -13.01 -18.73
CA LYS A 158 2.04 -14.47 -18.82
C LYS A 158 0.86 -15.20 -18.16
N HIS A 159 0.11 -14.51 -17.31
CA HIS A 159 -1.12 -15.00 -16.69
C HIS A 159 -0.96 -16.37 -15.98
N ARG A 160 0.20 -16.62 -15.35
CA ARG A 160 0.45 -17.88 -14.66
C ARG A 160 -0.24 -17.84 -13.30
N LEU A 161 -1.32 -18.60 -13.16
CA LEU A 161 -2.20 -18.56 -11.98
C LEU A 161 -1.47 -18.82 -10.65
N ILE A 162 -0.52 -19.75 -10.62
CA ILE A 162 0.29 -20.02 -9.41
C ILE A 162 1.11 -18.77 -9.02
N ILE A 163 1.69 -18.07 -9.99
CA ILE A 163 2.52 -16.89 -9.74
C ILE A 163 1.64 -15.69 -9.35
N LEU A 164 0.43 -15.60 -9.89
CA LEU A 164 -0.58 -14.63 -9.41
C LEU A 164 -0.94 -14.86 -7.94
N GLY A 165 -1.23 -16.11 -7.56
CA GLY A 165 -1.50 -16.47 -6.18
C GLY A 165 -0.31 -16.14 -5.26
N PHE A 166 0.91 -16.41 -5.73
CA PHE A 166 2.15 -16.09 -5.01
C PHE A 166 2.30 -14.59 -4.76
N PHE A 167 2.21 -13.75 -5.80
CA PHE A 167 2.33 -12.30 -5.62
C PHE A 167 1.22 -11.71 -4.76
N LEU A 168 -0.02 -12.22 -4.87
CA LEU A 168 -1.10 -11.82 -3.98
C LEU A 168 -0.82 -12.23 -2.53
N GLY A 169 -0.28 -13.42 -2.31
CA GLY A 169 0.13 -13.91 -0.99
C GLY A 169 1.22 -13.05 -0.35
N CYS A 170 2.21 -12.63 -1.14
CA CYS A 170 3.24 -11.67 -0.72
C CYS A 170 2.64 -10.30 -0.34
N ALA A 171 1.70 -9.78 -1.13
CA ALA A 171 0.99 -8.54 -0.81
C ALA A 171 0.18 -8.69 0.50
N TYR A 172 -0.53 -9.81 0.66
CA TYR A 172 -1.27 -10.14 1.87
C TYR A 172 -0.39 -10.17 3.12
N LEU A 173 0.77 -10.84 3.07
CA LEU A 173 1.74 -10.86 4.18
C LEU A 173 2.45 -9.52 4.40
N SER A 174 2.21 -8.51 3.56
CA SER A 174 2.64 -7.12 3.79
C SER A 174 1.51 -6.30 4.41
N ARG A 175 0.29 -6.46 3.89
CA ARG A 175 -0.93 -5.75 4.26
C ARG A 175 -2.13 -6.68 4.09
N LEU A 176 -2.71 -7.15 5.19
CA LEU A 176 -3.81 -8.13 5.19
C LEU A 176 -5.00 -7.74 4.28
N PRO A 177 -5.46 -6.47 4.21
CA PRO A 177 -6.59 -6.10 3.35
C PRO A 177 -6.35 -6.36 1.85
N THR A 178 -5.10 -6.42 1.41
CA THR A 178 -4.79 -6.58 -0.03
C THR A 178 -5.12 -7.95 -0.59
N ILE A 179 -5.44 -8.94 0.26
CA ILE A 179 -6.01 -10.22 -0.18
C ILE A 179 -7.24 -10.02 -1.07
N PHE A 180 -8.02 -8.97 -0.83
CA PHE A 180 -9.20 -8.62 -1.62
C PHE A 180 -8.87 -8.17 -3.05
N ALA A 181 -7.59 -7.99 -3.42
CA ALA A 181 -7.18 -7.86 -4.82
C ALA A 181 -7.50 -9.12 -5.66
N LEU A 182 -7.82 -10.27 -5.04
CA LEU A 182 -8.40 -11.42 -5.74
C LEU A 182 -9.68 -11.06 -6.51
N ILE A 183 -10.46 -10.09 -6.02
CA ILE A 183 -11.69 -9.63 -6.68
C ILE A 183 -11.40 -9.12 -8.08
N PHE A 184 -10.24 -8.48 -8.28
CA PHE A 184 -9.82 -8.01 -9.59
C PHE A 184 -9.71 -9.17 -10.58
N ILE A 185 -9.06 -10.26 -10.17
CA ILE A 185 -8.87 -11.45 -11.02
C ILE A 185 -10.21 -12.14 -11.28
N LEU A 186 -11.02 -12.35 -10.25
CA LEU A 186 -12.33 -13.00 -10.39
C LEU A 186 -13.28 -12.23 -11.29
N VAL A 187 -13.20 -10.89 -11.33
CA VAL A 187 -14.07 -10.05 -12.16
C VAL A 187 -13.49 -9.85 -13.56
N TYR A 188 -12.22 -9.45 -13.67
CA TYR A 188 -11.60 -9.13 -14.95
C TYR A 188 -11.38 -10.38 -15.81
N PHE A 189 -10.89 -11.45 -15.18
CA PHE A 189 -10.63 -12.75 -15.79
C PHE A 189 -11.73 -13.77 -15.47
N SER A 190 -12.98 -13.29 -15.29
CA SER A 190 -14.12 -14.12 -14.88
C SER A 190 -14.34 -15.37 -15.74
N LYS A 191 -14.05 -15.30 -17.04
CA LYS A 191 -14.16 -16.45 -17.97
C LYS A 191 -13.19 -17.58 -17.67
N ASP A 192 -12.07 -17.28 -17.01
CA ASP A 192 -11.05 -18.28 -16.68
C ASP A 192 -11.48 -19.09 -15.44
N PHE A 193 -12.32 -18.51 -14.58
CA PHE A 193 -12.76 -19.12 -13.32
C PHE A 193 -14.21 -19.58 -13.34
N PHE A 194 -15.06 -19.00 -14.20
CA PHE A 194 -16.49 -19.22 -14.20
C PHE A 194 -17.02 -19.43 -15.62
N SER A 195 -17.85 -20.47 -15.79
CA SER A 195 -18.75 -20.62 -16.93
C SER A 195 -20.17 -20.26 -16.53
N PHE A 196 -20.84 -19.44 -17.35
CA PHE A 196 -22.18 -18.93 -17.07
C PHE A 196 -23.20 -19.60 -17.99
N HIS A 197 -24.06 -20.46 -17.45
CA HIS A 197 -25.11 -21.19 -18.18
C HIS A 197 -26.50 -20.82 -17.66
N ARG A 198 -27.26 -19.97 -18.37
CA ARG A 198 -28.63 -19.47 -18.03
C ARG A 198 -28.85 -19.07 -16.56
N PHE A 199 -28.96 -20.04 -15.64
CA PHE A 199 -29.19 -19.85 -14.20
C PHE A 199 -28.14 -20.55 -13.31
N ARG A 200 -27.04 -21.04 -13.87
CA ARG A 200 -25.96 -21.74 -13.15
C ARG A 200 -24.60 -21.11 -13.44
N ILE A 201 -23.80 -21.01 -12.39
CA ILE A 201 -22.39 -20.63 -12.46
C ILE A 201 -21.59 -21.88 -12.14
N GLU A 202 -20.76 -22.33 -13.09
CA GLU A 202 -19.85 -23.47 -12.90
C GLU A 202 -18.43 -22.96 -12.66
N ILE A 203 -17.77 -23.50 -11.65
CA ILE A 203 -16.41 -23.10 -11.27
C ILE A 203 -15.41 -23.96 -12.04
N ASN A 204 -14.43 -23.31 -12.67
CA ASN A 204 -13.25 -23.99 -13.18
C ASN A 204 -12.29 -24.31 -12.03
N TRP A 205 -12.50 -25.48 -11.41
CA TRP A 205 -11.71 -25.93 -10.26
C TRP A 205 -10.22 -26.05 -10.56
N LYS A 206 -9.83 -26.39 -11.79
CA LYS A 206 -8.41 -26.44 -12.17
C LYS A 206 -7.75 -25.07 -12.00
N ASN A 207 -8.35 -24.03 -12.56
CA ASN A 207 -7.81 -22.68 -12.48
C ASN A 207 -7.88 -22.12 -11.05
N ALA A 208 -8.98 -22.38 -10.34
CA ALA A 208 -9.10 -22.02 -8.92
C ALA A 208 -8.00 -22.68 -8.08
N LEU A 209 -7.76 -23.99 -8.25
CA LEU A 209 -6.74 -24.73 -7.50
C LEU A 209 -5.32 -24.27 -7.84
N LEU A 210 -5.01 -23.98 -9.12
CA LEU A 210 -3.70 -23.43 -9.51
C LEU A 210 -3.44 -22.08 -8.87
N PHE A 211 -4.44 -21.20 -8.84
CA PHE A 211 -4.32 -19.91 -8.17
C PHE A 211 -4.15 -20.07 -6.66
N LEU A 212 -5.00 -20.90 -6.03
CA LEU A 212 -4.94 -21.19 -4.60
C LEU A 212 -3.63 -21.86 -4.20
N PHE A 213 -3.04 -22.70 -5.04
CA PHE A 213 -1.76 -23.33 -4.78
C PHE A 213 -0.62 -22.30 -4.60
N GLY A 214 -0.68 -21.18 -5.34
CA GLY A 214 0.24 -20.06 -5.14
C GLY A 214 -0.03 -19.25 -3.87
N LEU A 215 -1.29 -19.15 -3.45
CA LEU A 215 -1.74 -18.27 -2.36
C LEU A 215 -1.72 -18.94 -0.98
N ILE A 216 -2.13 -20.20 -0.89
CA ILE A 216 -2.29 -20.95 0.36
C ILE A 216 -1.03 -20.95 1.23
N PRO A 217 0.20 -21.12 0.70
CA PRO A 217 1.40 -21.08 1.53
C PRO A 217 1.50 -19.81 2.40
N PHE A 218 1.07 -18.66 1.87
CA PHE A 218 1.10 -17.39 2.58
C PHE A 218 0.02 -17.29 3.66
N LEU A 219 -1.17 -17.83 3.40
CA LEU A 219 -2.23 -17.94 4.40
C LEU A 219 -1.79 -18.83 5.56
N LEU A 220 -1.14 -19.95 5.24
CA LEU A 220 -0.58 -20.88 6.23
C LEU A 220 0.58 -20.26 7.02
N ILE A 221 1.46 -19.50 6.37
CA ILE A 221 2.53 -18.76 7.05
C ILE A 221 1.93 -17.76 8.04
N ASN A 222 0.90 -17.00 7.66
CA ASN A 222 0.26 -16.06 8.58
C ASN A 222 -0.39 -16.77 9.78
N ALA A 223 -1.13 -17.85 9.51
CA ALA A 223 -1.76 -18.70 10.52
C ALA A 223 -0.72 -19.27 11.51
N LEU A 224 0.37 -19.84 10.99
CA LEU A 224 1.45 -20.42 11.78
C LEU A 224 2.18 -19.32 12.57
N TYR A 225 2.46 -18.18 11.96
CA TYR A 225 3.11 -17.05 12.61
C TYR A 225 2.28 -16.51 13.78
N ASN A 226 0.95 -16.47 13.65
CA ASN A 226 0.05 -16.15 14.77
C ASN A 226 0.06 -17.24 15.84
N TYR A 227 0.00 -18.51 15.43
CA TYR A 227 -0.03 -19.63 16.37
C TYR A 227 1.23 -19.71 17.22
N LEU A 228 2.40 -19.49 16.61
CA LEU A 228 3.68 -19.51 17.32
C LEU A 228 3.85 -18.30 18.26
N ARG A 229 3.31 -17.13 17.92
CA ARG A 229 3.39 -15.93 18.78
C ARG A 229 2.36 -15.96 19.92
N TYR A 230 1.12 -16.33 19.60
CA TYR A 230 -0.04 -16.10 20.48
C TYR A 230 -0.79 -17.37 20.86
N GLY A 231 -0.48 -18.53 20.27
CA GLY A 231 -1.19 -19.79 20.51
C GLY A 231 -2.52 -19.91 19.76
N VAL A 232 -2.84 -18.98 18.86
CA VAL A 232 -4.08 -18.94 18.08
C VAL A 232 -3.79 -18.71 16.60
N ILE A 233 -4.60 -19.28 15.72
CA ILE A 233 -4.43 -19.17 14.26
C ILE A 233 -4.91 -17.80 13.75
N SER A 234 -5.98 -17.27 14.34
CA SER A 234 -6.50 -15.94 14.06
C SER A 234 -5.62 -14.87 14.70
N ASP A 235 -5.46 -13.73 14.02
CA ASP A 235 -4.71 -12.61 14.58
C ASP A 235 -5.47 -11.97 15.75
N ILE A 236 -4.83 -11.97 16.93
CA ILE A 236 -5.29 -11.23 18.12
C ILE A 236 -4.34 -10.10 18.50
N GLY A 237 -3.22 -9.93 17.79
CA GLY A 237 -2.12 -9.04 18.18
C GLY A 237 -2.62 -7.62 18.46
N TYR A 238 -3.46 -7.08 17.57
CA TYR A 238 -4.02 -5.74 17.75
C TYR A 238 -4.95 -5.60 18.96
N THR A 239 -5.67 -6.64 19.35
CA THR A 239 -6.53 -6.61 20.55
C THR A 239 -5.74 -6.70 21.85
N LEU A 240 -4.50 -7.17 21.79
CA LEU A 240 -3.58 -7.26 22.93
C LEU A 240 -2.71 -6.02 23.08
N LEU A 241 -2.74 -5.09 22.13
CA LEU A 241 -1.94 -3.88 22.22
C LEU A 241 -2.46 -2.95 23.33
N PRO A 242 -1.57 -2.32 24.11
CA PRO A 242 -1.98 -1.31 25.10
C PRO A 242 -2.78 -0.14 24.49
N ILE A 243 -2.48 0.21 23.23
CA ILE A 243 -3.18 1.28 22.49
C ILE A 243 -4.66 0.96 22.25
N PHE A 244 -5.13 -0.26 22.47
CA PHE A 244 -6.53 -0.63 22.32
C PHE A 244 -7.46 0.13 23.30
N ASN A 245 -6.91 0.68 24.38
CA ASN A 245 -7.65 1.50 25.34
C ASN A 245 -7.76 2.99 24.93
N GLU A 246 -7.17 3.38 23.80
CA GLU A 246 -7.18 4.75 23.32
C GLU A 246 -8.54 5.17 22.75
N PRO A 247 -8.88 6.49 22.75
CA PRO A 247 -10.21 6.97 22.35
C PRO A 247 -10.64 6.55 20.95
N TRP A 248 -9.69 6.36 20.02
CA TRP A 248 -9.97 5.95 18.65
C TRP A 248 -10.44 4.50 18.51
N TYR A 249 -10.23 3.63 19.52
CA TYR A 249 -10.73 2.25 19.55
C TYR A 249 -12.02 2.08 20.39
N LYS A 250 -12.75 3.17 20.65
CA LYS A 250 -14.00 3.18 21.44
C LYS A 250 -15.04 2.11 21.07
N PHE A 251 -15.15 1.74 19.79
CA PHE A 251 -16.12 0.76 19.29
C PHE A 251 -15.50 -0.62 18.98
N GLY A 252 -14.27 -0.85 19.44
CA GLY A 252 -13.47 -2.03 19.13
C GLY A 252 -12.59 -1.84 17.90
N PHE A 253 -12.00 -2.94 17.42
CA PHE A 253 -11.03 -2.91 16.33
C PHE A 253 -11.65 -2.66 14.95
N LEU A 254 -12.76 -3.35 14.66
CA LEU A 254 -13.55 -3.19 13.43
C LEU A 254 -15.00 -2.87 13.79
N ASN A 255 -15.50 -1.72 13.35
CA ASN A 255 -16.86 -1.30 13.61
C ASN A 255 -17.39 -0.38 12.51
N ILE A 256 -18.66 -0.52 12.16
CA ILE A 256 -19.33 0.33 11.16
C ILE A 256 -19.38 1.80 11.57
N ASN A 257 -19.35 2.10 12.87
CA ASN A 257 -19.37 3.46 13.40
C ASN A 257 -18.13 4.28 13.00
N TYR A 258 -17.05 3.64 12.51
CA TYR A 258 -15.88 4.32 11.98
C TYR A 258 -16.03 4.76 10.53
N VAL A 259 -16.99 4.19 9.77
CA VAL A 259 -17.14 4.52 8.34
C VAL A 259 -17.37 6.02 8.12
N PRO A 260 -18.22 6.74 8.87
CA PRO A 260 -18.42 8.18 8.65
C PRO A 260 -17.16 9.02 8.82
N ILE A 261 -16.31 8.72 9.81
CA ILE A 261 -15.07 9.47 10.04
C ILE A 261 -14.07 9.23 8.90
N HIS A 262 -13.90 7.98 8.47
CA HIS A 262 -13.03 7.68 7.33
C HIS A 262 -13.54 8.31 6.03
N LEU A 263 -14.86 8.33 5.79
CA LEU A 263 -15.43 9.01 4.62
C LEU A 263 -15.20 10.53 4.67
N ALA A 264 -15.36 11.15 5.85
CA ALA A 264 -15.02 12.57 6.02
C ALA A 264 -13.53 12.83 5.74
N GLU A 265 -12.64 11.95 6.16
CA GLU A 265 -11.21 12.08 5.89
C GLU A 265 -10.87 11.91 4.40
N ILE A 266 -11.51 10.94 3.75
CA ILE A 266 -11.31 10.66 2.33
C ILE A 266 -11.79 11.82 1.44
N PHE A 267 -12.91 12.46 1.79
CA PHE A 267 -13.60 13.41 0.92
C PHE A 267 -13.50 14.87 1.36
N THR A 268 -13.41 15.16 2.65
CA THR A 268 -13.54 16.53 3.18
C THR A 268 -12.35 17.00 4.03
N ALA A 269 -11.40 16.15 4.41
CA ALA A 269 -10.23 16.60 5.17
C ALA A 269 -9.32 17.52 4.34
N MET A 270 -9.00 18.67 4.90
CA MET A 270 -8.22 19.74 4.27
C MET A 270 -6.91 19.96 5.02
N PRO A 271 -5.92 20.63 4.41
CA PRO A 271 -4.76 21.10 5.16
C PRO A 271 -5.18 22.12 6.24
N ILE A 272 -4.34 22.26 7.25
CA ILE A 272 -4.59 23.14 8.40
C ILE A 272 -4.13 24.55 8.06
N ILE A 273 -4.98 25.54 8.32
CA ILE A 273 -4.65 26.95 8.18
C ILE A 273 -4.20 27.49 9.54
N ILE A 274 -3.02 28.12 9.58
CA ILE A 274 -2.41 28.68 10.78
C ILE A 274 -2.13 30.18 10.59
N GLY A 275 -2.08 30.95 11.68
CA GLY A 275 -1.89 32.41 11.64
C GLY A 275 -0.46 32.88 11.35
N ILE A 276 0.50 31.96 11.25
CA ILE A 276 1.93 32.25 11.02
C ILE A 276 2.43 31.50 9.79
N PHE A 277 3.38 32.09 9.06
CA PHE A 277 4.01 31.41 7.92
C PHE A 277 4.52 30.00 8.33
N PRO A 278 4.23 28.92 7.57
CA PRO A 278 3.77 28.89 6.17
C PRO A 278 2.25 29.02 5.91
N TYR A 279 1.43 29.42 6.89
CA TYR A 279 -0.02 29.64 6.84
C TYR A 279 -0.88 28.41 6.49
N ILE A 280 -0.37 27.47 5.71
CA ILE A 280 -1.03 26.21 5.34
C ILE A 280 -0.03 25.09 5.61
N ILE A 281 -0.39 24.16 6.47
CA ILE A 281 0.41 22.98 6.82
C ILE A 281 -0.38 21.69 6.60
N PRO A 282 0.27 20.56 6.30
CA PRO A 282 -0.40 19.27 6.25
C PRO A 282 -1.01 18.89 7.61
N SER A 283 -2.16 18.23 7.58
CA SER A 283 -2.70 17.56 8.78
C SER A 283 -1.96 16.23 9.00
N MET A 284 -1.69 15.92 10.26
CA MET A 284 -1.14 14.64 10.73
C MET A 284 -2.18 13.52 10.73
N PHE A 285 -3.47 13.86 10.72
CA PHE A 285 -4.57 12.90 10.72
C PHE A 285 -4.88 12.40 9.33
N ALA A 286 -5.31 13.28 8.42
CA ALA A 286 -5.62 12.90 7.05
C ALA A 286 -5.75 14.14 6.18
N MET A 287 -5.67 13.95 4.87
CA MET A 287 -6.14 14.92 3.89
C MET A 287 -6.85 14.18 2.76
N ALA A 288 -7.87 14.80 2.20
CA ALA A 288 -8.74 14.21 1.19
C ALA A 288 -7.93 13.70 0.00
N ILE A 289 -8.33 12.55 -0.53
CA ILE A 289 -7.58 11.86 -1.59
C ILE A 289 -7.53 12.73 -2.86
N TRP A 290 -8.65 13.39 -3.19
CA TRP A 290 -8.70 14.27 -4.35
C TRP A 290 -7.90 15.57 -4.15
N PHE A 291 -7.67 16.00 -2.91
CA PHE A 291 -6.83 17.15 -2.61
C PHE A 291 -5.34 16.78 -2.75
N THR A 292 -4.93 15.65 -2.14
CA THR A 292 -3.55 15.16 -2.27
C THR A 292 -3.21 14.71 -3.69
N THR A 293 -4.21 14.23 -4.44
CA THR A 293 -4.06 13.75 -5.82
C THR A 293 -5.19 14.28 -6.72
N PRO A 294 -5.18 15.57 -7.14
CA PRO A 294 -6.19 16.14 -8.03
C PRO A 294 -6.43 15.37 -9.33
N ALA A 295 -5.42 14.65 -9.83
CA ALA A 295 -5.58 13.80 -11.01
C ALA A 295 -6.62 12.68 -10.85
N PHE A 296 -6.99 12.30 -9.62
CA PHE A 296 -8.08 11.34 -9.39
C PHE A 296 -9.46 11.85 -9.81
N ILE A 297 -9.64 13.15 -10.05
CA ILE A 297 -10.83 13.68 -10.73
C ILE A 297 -11.02 13.02 -12.11
N LEU A 298 -9.94 12.57 -12.77
CA LEU A 298 -10.01 11.88 -14.05
C LEU A 298 -10.83 10.59 -14.00
N MET A 299 -10.93 9.93 -12.83
CA MET A 299 -11.74 8.71 -12.67
C MET A 299 -13.20 8.94 -13.01
N ILE A 300 -13.74 10.16 -12.83
CA ILE A 300 -15.13 10.51 -13.19
C ILE A 300 -15.38 10.32 -14.69
N PHE A 301 -14.34 10.42 -15.51
CA PHE A 301 -14.43 10.24 -16.97
C PHE A 301 -14.13 8.81 -17.42
N ALA A 302 -13.86 7.88 -16.49
CA ALA A 302 -13.54 6.48 -16.79
C ALA A 302 -14.66 5.81 -17.57
N ARG A 303 -14.28 4.84 -18.42
CA ARG A 303 -15.26 4.03 -19.14
C ARG A 303 -15.83 2.97 -18.19
N PHE A 304 -16.76 3.37 -17.32
CA PHE A 304 -17.32 2.53 -16.25
C PHE A 304 -17.97 1.22 -16.70
N ARG A 305 -18.32 1.10 -17.99
CA ARG A 305 -18.86 -0.15 -18.58
C ARG A 305 -17.77 -1.13 -19.03
N THR A 306 -16.49 -0.76 -18.98
CA THR A 306 -15.39 -1.66 -19.34
C THR A 306 -15.08 -2.62 -18.19
N LYS A 307 -14.67 -3.85 -18.53
CA LYS A 307 -14.28 -4.85 -17.53
C LYS A 307 -13.21 -4.35 -16.56
N ILE A 308 -12.23 -3.59 -17.07
CA ILE A 308 -11.15 -3.05 -16.22
C ILE A 308 -11.66 -2.06 -15.19
N ALA A 309 -12.62 -1.20 -15.57
CA ALA A 309 -13.18 -0.23 -14.65
C ALA A 309 -14.03 -0.92 -13.57
N ILE A 310 -14.90 -1.86 -13.97
CA ILE A 310 -15.73 -2.62 -13.04
C ILE A 310 -14.86 -3.42 -12.07
N ALA A 311 -13.87 -4.16 -12.57
CA ALA A 311 -12.95 -4.94 -11.73
C ALA A 311 -12.18 -4.05 -10.75
N SER A 312 -11.69 -2.89 -11.22
CA SER A 312 -10.97 -1.94 -10.36
C SER A 312 -11.87 -1.37 -9.26
N ILE A 313 -13.10 -0.94 -9.59
CA ILE A 313 -14.06 -0.38 -8.61
C ILE A 313 -14.41 -1.40 -7.53
N LEU A 314 -14.79 -2.62 -7.94
CA LEU A 314 -15.15 -3.68 -6.99
C LEU A 314 -13.97 -4.04 -6.09
N THR A 315 -12.76 -4.03 -6.65
CA THR A 315 -11.53 -4.30 -5.88
C THR A 315 -11.21 -3.17 -4.89
N ILE A 316 -11.34 -1.91 -5.31
CA ILE A 316 -11.15 -0.75 -4.42
C ILE A 316 -12.12 -0.84 -3.25
N ILE A 317 -13.40 -1.07 -3.52
CA ILE A 317 -14.42 -1.20 -2.47
C ILE A 317 -14.07 -2.35 -1.53
N ALA A 318 -13.73 -3.52 -2.06
CA ALA A 318 -13.41 -4.70 -1.25
C ALA A 318 -12.19 -4.50 -0.35
N ILE A 319 -11.11 -3.89 -0.85
CA ILE A 319 -9.89 -3.59 -0.06
C ILE A 319 -10.14 -2.44 0.93
N ALA A 320 -10.97 -1.45 0.58
CA ALA A 320 -11.27 -0.32 1.44
C ALA A 320 -12.12 -0.70 2.66
N ILE A 321 -13.04 -1.65 2.53
CA ILE A 321 -13.98 -2.03 3.63
C ILE A 321 -13.26 -2.29 4.96
N PRO A 322 -12.22 -3.16 5.05
CA PRO A 322 -11.51 -3.37 6.31
C PRO A 322 -10.92 -2.08 6.90
N SER A 323 -10.41 -1.18 6.07
CA SER A 323 -9.84 0.09 6.53
C SER A 323 -10.93 1.07 6.99
N LEU A 324 -12.07 1.14 6.29
CA LEU A 324 -13.21 1.97 6.68
C LEU A 324 -13.86 1.52 7.99
N LEU A 325 -13.76 0.24 8.31
CA LEU A 325 -14.23 -0.32 9.57
C LEU A 325 -13.21 -0.16 10.70
N HIS A 326 -11.96 0.18 10.43
CA HIS A 326 -10.90 0.16 11.41
C HIS A 326 -10.98 1.32 12.40
N GLY A 327 -10.77 1.03 13.70
CA GLY A 327 -10.61 2.04 14.73
C GLY A 327 -9.30 2.81 14.54
N GLY A 328 -9.39 4.11 14.25
CA GLY A 328 -8.24 4.94 13.92
C GLY A 328 -8.03 5.10 12.41
N ASN A 329 -7.60 6.31 12.03
CA ASN A 329 -7.42 6.74 10.65
C ASN A 329 -6.00 6.51 10.11
N GLY A 330 -5.07 6.23 11.02
CA GLY A 330 -3.64 6.23 10.76
C GLY A 330 -3.00 7.53 11.24
N PHE A 331 -2.10 7.43 12.20
CA PHE A 331 -1.37 8.59 12.73
C PHE A 331 0.10 8.21 12.93
N SER A 332 1.06 9.09 12.68
CA SER A 332 0.95 10.30 11.86
C SER A 332 1.03 9.93 10.37
N GLN A 333 0.38 10.69 9.48
CA GLN A 333 0.37 10.41 8.03
C GLN A 333 0.27 11.67 7.16
N PHE A 334 0.63 11.54 5.87
CA PHE A 334 0.36 12.56 4.84
C PHE A 334 -0.70 12.03 3.86
N GLY A 335 -1.86 12.70 3.82
CA GLY A 335 -3.04 12.19 3.13
C GLY A 335 -3.68 11.02 3.86
N TYR A 336 -4.48 10.22 3.15
CA TYR A 336 -5.13 9.04 3.72
C TYR A 336 -4.37 7.76 3.31
N ARG A 337 -3.48 7.26 4.17
CA ARG A 337 -2.50 6.18 3.87
C ARG A 337 -3.14 4.88 3.44
N HIS A 338 -4.32 4.56 3.97
CA HIS A 338 -5.06 3.35 3.61
C HIS A 338 -5.40 3.29 2.11
N THR A 339 -5.38 4.42 1.38
CA THR A 339 -5.46 4.42 -0.09
C THR A 339 -4.38 3.62 -0.79
N LEU A 340 -3.20 3.46 -0.18
CA LEU A 340 -2.09 2.73 -0.77
C LEU A 340 -2.43 1.26 -1.00
N ASP A 341 -3.27 0.66 -0.15
CA ASP A 341 -3.65 -0.75 -0.30
C ASP A 341 -4.44 -1.02 -1.60
N TYR A 342 -5.09 0.01 -2.17
CA TYR A 342 -5.87 -0.09 -3.41
C TYR A 342 -5.45 0.92 -4.50
N MET A 343 -4.30 1.58 -4.33
CA MET A 343 -3.75 2.59 -5.24
C MET A 343 -3.57 2.09 -6.69
N PRO A 344 -3.10 0.85 -6.95
CA PRO A 344 -2.94 0.38 -8.33
C PRO A 344 -4.26 0.41 -9.10
N PHE A 345 -5.36 0.07 -8.44
CA PHE A 345 -6.70 0.03 -9.03
C PHE A 345 -7.29 1.44 -9.21
N LEU A 346 -7.01 2.37 -8.29
CA LEU A 346 -7.34 3.80 -8.49
C LEU A 346 -6.64 4.36 -9.73
N LEU A 347 -5.37 3.99 -9.94
CA LEU A 347 -4.61 4.46 -11.08
C LEU A 347 -5.05 3.81 -12.40
N LEU A 348 -5.46 2.53 -12.39
CA LEU A 348 -6.11 1.90 -13.55
C LEU A 348 -7.40 2.65 -13.95
N LEU A 349 -8.22 3.05 -12.97
CA LEU A 349 -9.41 3.89 -13.22
C LEU A 349 -9.05 5.28 -13.74
N THR A 350 -8.03 5.90 -13.15
CA THR A 350 -7.55 7.23 -13.53
C THR A 350 -7.04 7.21 -14.98
N ALA A 351 -6.25 6.20 -15.35
CA ALA A 351 -5.78 5.98 -16.71
C ALA A 351 -6.94 5.71 -17.69
N SER A 352 -7.93 4.90 -17.28
CA SER A 352 -9.16 4.68 -18.07
C SER A 352 -9.91 6.00 -18.34
N GLY A 353 -9.91 6.91 -17.36
CA GLY A 353 -10.47 8.26 -17.44
C GLY A 353 -9.81 9.18 -18.47
N MET A 354 -8.53 8.97 -18.76
CA MET A 354 -7.84 9.71 -19.83
C MET A 354 -8.29 9.27 -21.23
N ARG A 355 -8.95 8.11 -21.38
CA ARG A 355 -9.50 7.58 -22.64
C ARG A 355 -8.46 7.58 -23.78
N ASP A 356 -7.26 7.11 -23.48
CA ASP A 356 -6.13 7.07 -24.42
C ASP A 356 -5.71 8.45 -24.96
N MET A 357 -6.12 9.53 -24.31
CA MET A 357 -5.79 10.90 -24.68
C MET A 357 -5.19 11.67 -23.50
N VAL A 358 -3.94 12.11 -23.65
CA VAL A 358 -3.33 13.04 -22.70
C VAL A 358 -3.53 14.47 -23.19
N LYS A 359 -4.59 15.11 -22.69
CA LYS A 359 -4.95 16.52 -22.96
C LYS A 359 -4.19 17.46 -22.02
N TRP A 360 -4.11 18.75 -22.35
CA TRP A 360 -3.37 19.73 -21.53
C TRP A 360 -3.87 19.78 -20.08
N TRP A 361 -5.19 19.73 -19.86
CA TRP A 361 -5.79 19.78 -18.52
C TRP A 361 -5.52 18.50 -17.72
N THR A 362 -5.37 17.33 -18.38
CA THR A 362 -4.95 16.10 -17.69
C THR A 362 -3.52 16.23 -17.14
N LYS A 363 -2.61 16.85 -17.93
CA LYS A 363 -1.25 17.14 -17.48
C LYS A 363 -1.24 18.16 -16.34
N LEU A 364 -2.11 19.17 -16.41
CA LEU A 364 -2.25 20.17 -15.35
C LEU A 364 -2.65 19.50 -14.03
N LEU A 365 -3.66 18.61 -14.03
CA LEU A 365 -4.07 17.88 -12.82
C LEU A 365 -2.94 17.00 -12.26
N ILE A 366 -2.18 16.31 -13.11
CA ILE A 366 -1.02 15.53 -12.69
C ILE A 366 0.05 16.45 -12.08
N PHE A 367 0.35 17.57 -12.75
CA PHE A 367 1.33 18.53 -12.25
C PHE A 367 0.93 19.14 -10.90
N LEU A 368 -0.34 19.51 -10.72
CA LEU A 368 -0.87 19.97 -9.44
C LEU A 368 -0.73 18.88 -8.36
N SER A 369 -1.00 17.62 -8.71
CA SER A 369 -0.80 16.50 -7.79
C SER A 369 0.66 16.38 -7.35
N ILE A 370 1.60 16.55 -8.27
CA ILE A 370 3.05 16.55 -7.97
C ILE A 370 3.43 17.71 -7.06
N LEU A 371 2.93 18.93 -7.33
CA LEU A 371 3.21 20.09 -6.50
C LEU A 371 2.69 19.92 -5.06
N ILE A 372 1.50 19.35 -4.89
CA ILE A 372 0.91 19.12 -3.56
C ILE A 372 1.69 18.05 -2.78
N ASN A 373 2.09 16.96 -3.42
CA ASN A 373 2.91 15.93 -2.75
C ASN A 373 4.33 16.44 -2.45
N PHE A 374 4.92 17.22 -3.36
CA PHE A 374 6.20 17.89 -3.11
C PHE A 374 6.08 18.86 -1.94
N TRP A 375 5.04 19.68 -1.88
CA TRP A 375 4.74 20.55 -0.74
C TRP A 375 4.64 19.76 0.56
N GLY A 376 3.93 18.62 0.56
CA GLY A 376 3.85 17.72 1.72
C GLY A 376 5.21 17.21 2.19
N VAL A 377 6.05 16.74 1.27
CA VAL A 377 7.42 16.30 1.55
C VAL A 377 8.29 17.43 2.12
N ILE A 378 8.22 18.63 1.55
CA ILE A 378 8.98 19.77 2.07
C ILE A 378 8.49 20.17 3.47
N MET A 379 7.18 20.34 3.65
CA MET A 379 6.61 20.75 4.93
C MET A 379 6.93 19.74 6.04
N ILE A 380 6.75 18.45 5.78
CA ILE A 380 6.92 17.42 6.82
C ILE A 380 8.40 17.09 7.02
N SER A 381 9.11 16.70 5.96
CA SER A 381 10.47 16.15 6.09
C SER A 381 11.55 17.21 6.25
N HIS A 382 11.39 18.36 5.61
CA HIS A 382 12.44 19.39 5.61
C HIS A 382 12.18 20.49 6.64
N LEU A 383 10.91 20.81 6.91
CA LEU A 383 10.52 21.88 7.82
C LEU A 383 9.92 21.37 9.13
N ASN A 384 9.56 20.09 9.23
CA ASN A 384 8.84 19.51 10.36
C ASN A 384 7.59 20.33 10.75
N LYS A 385 6.85 20.79 9.75
CA LYS A 385 5.63 21.59 9.84
C LYS A 385 4.42 20.80 9.35
N TRP A 386 3.70 20.24 10.29
CA TRP A 386 2.41 19.56 10.13
C TRP A 386 1.72 19.57 11.49
N GLY A 387 0.40 19.49 11.51
CA GLY A 387 -0.38 19.74 12.72
C GLY A 387 -1.53 18.77 12.91
N ILE A 388 -2.10 18.81 14.11
CA ILE A 388 -3.31 18.08 14.52
C ILE A 388 -4.53 18.93 14.20
#